data_AF-A0A0F9YCD3-F1
#
_entry.id   AF-A0A0F9YCD3-F1
#
_cell.length_a   1.000
_cell.length_b   1.000
_cell.length_c   1.000
_cell.angle_alpha   90.00
_cell.angle_beta   90.00
_cell.angle_gamma   90.00
#
_symmetry.space_group_name_H-M   'P 1'
#
loop_
_entity.id
_entity.type
_entity.pdbx_description
1 polymer ?
#
loop_
_entity_poly.entity_id
_entity_poly.type
_entity_poly.pdbx_seq_one_letter_code
_entity_poly.pdbx_strand_id
1 'polypeptide(L)'
;MTENKVSLQKRAKRESLIKKELSKLFLDIKQTDRNLDDIYITNVELSSNKSSAHVLFFSEKGEEFFNEKLNFIILYKPSVRKALSQILNSKYTPNIIFQYDKTLEKQAKIEALLDKVKSDPDYKAEDTIEDSDQENTYLQKDSE
;
A
#
# COMPACT_ATOMS: atom_id res chain seq x y z
N MET A 1 10.55 -23.10 -6.88
CA MET A 1 10.50 -21.98 -5.92
C MET A 1 9.06 -21.52 -5.85
N THR A 2 8.27 -22.09 -4.94
CA THR A 2 6.83 -21.82 -4.86
C THR A 2 6.59 -21.19 -3.50
N GLU A 3 6.54 -19.86 -3.42
CA GLU A 3 6.01 -19.21 -2.22
C GLU A 3 4.56 -19.68 -2.05
N ASN A 4 4.33 -20.43 -0.98
CA ASN A 4 3.06 -21.05 -0.66
C ASN A 4 1.99 -19.95 -0.46
N LYS A 5 0.89 -19.98 -1.22
CA LYS A 5 -0.21 -18.99 -1.17
C LYS A 5 -0.65 -18.61 0.26
N VAL A 6 -0.58 -19.56 1.19
CA VAL A 6 -0.90 -19.36 2.61
C VAL A 6 0.09 -18.43 3.32
N SER A 7 1.39 -18.49 3.01
CA SER A 7 2.40 -17.61 3.63
C SER A 7 2.21 -16.15 3.20
N LEU A 8 1.87 -15.93 1.93
CA LEU A 8 1.55 -14.61 1.38
C LEU A 8 0.32 -14.00 2.05
N GLN A 9 -0.77 -14.76 2.18
CA GLN A 9 -1.98 -14.29 2.87
C GLN A 9 -1.71 -13.97 4.35
N LYS A 10 -0.94 -14.81 5.05
CA LYS A 10 -0.53 -14.55 6.44
C LYS A 10 0.32 -13.29 6.56
N ARG A 11 1.20 -13.02 5.59
CA ARG A 11 2.00 -11.79 5.54
C ARG A 11 1.12 -10.56 5.32
N ALA A 12 0.28 -10.57 4.28
CA ALA A 12 -0.63 -9.48 3.97
C ALA A 12 -1.55 -9.13 5.15
N LYS A 13 -2.07 -10.15 5.87
CA LYS A 13 -2.87 -9.95 7.08
C LYS A 13 -2.07 -9.25 8.20
N ARG A 14 -0.79 -9.59 8.36
CA ARG A 14 0.09 -8.93 9.35
C ARG A 14 0.42 -7.50 8.94
N GLU A 15 0.74 -7.27 7.68
CA GLU A 15 0.98 -5.93 7.12
C GLU A 15 -0.22 -5.02 7.35
N SER A 16 -1.43 -5.50 7.04
CA SER A 16 -2.68 -4.77 7.27
C SER A 16 -2.91 -4.45 8.77
N LEU A 17 -2.67 -5.42 9.66
CA LEU A 17 -2.77 -5.21 11.11
C LEU A 17 -1.77 -4.15 11.58
N ILE A 18 -0.52 -4.26 11.15
CA ILE A 18 0.53 -3.29 11.49
C ILE A 18 0.15 -1.90 10.99
N LYS A 19 -0.23 -1.78 9.71
CA LYS A 19 -0.66 -0.50 9.11
C LYS A 19 -1.74 0.15 9.96
N LYS A 20 -2.80 -0.60 10.30
CA LYS A 20 -3.92 -0.08 11.11
C LYS A 20 -3.47 0.52 12.43
N GLU A 21 -2.63 -0.20 13.18
CA GLU A 21 -2.19 0.26 14.50
C GLU A 21 -1.16 1.39 14.41
N LEU A 22 -0.26 1.35 13.43
CA LEU A 22 0.66 2.45 13.19
C LEU A 22 -0.07 3.72 12.74
N SER A 23 -1.11 3.60 11.91
CA SER A 23 -1.93 4.74 11.52
C SER A 23 -2.60 5.40 12.73
N LYS A 24 -3.10 4.61 13.70
CA LYS A 24 -3.64 5.15 14.96
C LYS A 24 -2.56 5.87 15.78
N LEU A 25 -1.42 5.22 15.98
CA LEU A 25 -0.30 5.83 16.70
C LEU A 25 0.15 7.14 16.06
N PHE A 26 0.24 7.19 14.73
CA PHE A 26 0.61 8.41 14.02
C PHE A 26 -0.45 9.50 14.14
N LEU A 27 -1.73 9.15 14.18
CA LEU A 27 -2.80 10.12 14.43
C LEU A 27 -2.63 10.78 15.80
N ASP A 28 -2.30 10.01 16.84
CA ASP A 28 -2.04 10.53 18.19
C ASP A 28 -0.78 11.40 18.21
N ILE A 29 0.27 11.00 17.50
CA ILE A 29 1.51 11.79 17.39
C ILE A 29 1.23 13.15 16.72
N LYS A 30 0.46 13.18 15.63
CA LYS A 30 0.11 14.42 14.92
C LYS A 30 -0.61 15.44 15.80
N GLN A 31 -1.41 14.98 16.77
CA GLN A 31 -2.05 15.90 17.73
C GLN A 31 -1.04 16.65 18.59
N THR A 32 0.16 16.08 18.79
CA THR A 32 1.22 16.67 19.61
C THR A 32 2.25 17.43 18.78
N ASP A 33 2.57 16.94 17.58
CA ASP A 33 3.58 17.54 16.69
C ASP A 33 3.00 17.85 15.30
N ARG A 34 2.76 19.14 15.06
CA ARG A 34 2.23 19.67 13.80
C ARG A 34 3.20 19.48 12.62
N ASN A 35 4.48 19.17 12.86
CA ASN A 35 5.42 18.92 11.76
C ASN A 35 5.04 17.72 10.90
N LEU A 36 4.18 16.83 11.40
CA LEU A 36 3.78 15.61 10.72
C LEU A 36 2.40 15.70 10.05
N ASP A 37 1.72 16.84 10.10
CA ASP A 37 0.33 17.00 9.63
C ASP A 37 0.16 16.56 8.16
N ASP A 38 1.07 16.98 7.28
CA ASP A 38 1.02 16.73 5.83
C ASP A 38 1.61 15.36 5.40
N ILE A 39 1.81 14.43 6.34
CA ILE A 39 2.43 13.12 6.05
C ILE A 39 1.53 11.98 6.52
N TYR A 40 1.26 11.03 5.64
CA TYR A 40 0.29 9.96 5.89
C TYR A 40 0.91 8.60 5.61
N ILE A 41 0.59 7.60 6.44
CA ILE A 41 0.99 6.21 6.17
C ILE A 41 0.08 5.66 5.08
N THR A 42 0.68 5.27 3.96
CA THR A 42 -0.03 4.65 2.83
C THR A 42 -0.06 3.15 2.95
N ASN A 43 1.06 2.54 3.30
CA ASN A 43 1.19 1.10 3.36
C ASN A 43 2.31 0.64 4.30
N VAL A 44 2.31 -0.66 4.61
CA VAL A 44 3.40 -1.30 5.33
C VAL A 44 3.77 -2.60 4.63
N GLU A 45 5.06 -2.79 4.37
CA GLU A 45 5.58 -3.97 3.72
C GLU A 45 6.55 -4.70 4.65
N LEU A 46 6.34 -6.01 4.82
CA LEU A 46 7.25 -6.87 5.55
C LEU A 46 8.17 -7.60 4.58
N SER A 47 9.47 -7.62 4.91
CA SER A 47 10.41 -8.45 4.18
C SER A 47 9.99 -9.93 4.23
N SER A 48 10.42 -10.72 3.24
CA SER A 48 10.10 -12.16 3.16
C SER A 48 10.47 -12.92 4.45
N ASN A 49 11.62 -12.55 5.04
CA ASN A 49 12.10 -13.09 6.31
C ASN A 49 11.56 -12.36 7.56
N LYS A 50 10.67 -11.37 7.41
CA LYS A 50 10.04 -10.56 8.48
C LYS A 50 11.05 -9.85 9.39
N SER A 51 12.27 -9.63 8.91
CA SER A 51 13.32 -8.95 9.66
C SER A 51 13.21 -7.43 9.59
N SER A 52 12.64 -6.89 8.52
CA SER A 52 12.34 -5.47 8.35
C SER A 52 10.86 -5.22 8.06
N ALA A 53 10.41 -4.06 8.50
CA ALA A 53 9.09 -3.49 8.20
C ALA A 53 9.30 -2.11 7.57
N HIS A 54 8.93 -1.99 6.29
CA HIS A 54 8.99 -0.73 5.56
C HIS A 54 7.64 -0.04 5.71
N VAL A 55 7.63 1.12 6.36
CA VAL A 55 6.43 1.94 6.52
C VAL A 55 6.50 3.00 5.43
N LEU A 56 5.55 2.91 4.50
CA LEU A 56 5.45 3.78 3.34
C LEU A 56 4.60 5.00 3.71
N PHE A 57 5.12 6.17 3.38
CA PHE A 57 4.50 7.46 3.63
C PHE A 57 4.26 8.23 2.36
N PHE A 58 3.19 9.01 2.33
CA PHE A 58 2.89 9.95 1.27
C PHE A 58 2.65 11.35 1.81
N SER A 59 2.98 12.33 0.98
CA SER A 59 2.65 13.72 1.20
C SER A 59 2.24 14.33 -0.15
N GLU A 60 1.16 15.11 -0.15
CA GLU A 60 0.74 15.87 -1.34
C GLU A 60 1.81 16.89 -1.78
N LYS A 61 2.71 17.27 -0.86
CA LYS A 61 3.84 18.16 -1.12
C LYS A 61 5.04 17.45 -1.75
N GLY A 62 4.98 16.14 -1.97
CA GLY A 62 6.00 15.35 -2.65
C GLY A 62 7.10 14.77 -1.77
N GLU A 63 8.07 14.10 -2.41
CA GLU A 63 9.16 13.37 -1.75
C GLU A 63 10.14 14.29 -1.01
N GLU A 64 10.43 15.48 -1.54
CA GLU A 64 11.34 16.44 -0.90
C GLU A 64 10.83 16.89 0.46
N PHE A 65 9.55 17.24 0.55
CA PHE A 65 8.90 17.58 1.82
C PHE A 65 8.95 16.42 2.82
N PHE A 66 8.72 15.18 2.36
CA PHE A 66 8.88 14.01 3.22
C PHE A 66 10.32 13.90 3.76
N ASN A 67 11.34 14.12 2.92
CA ASN A 67 12.74 14.04 3.34
C ASN A 67 13.10 15.11 4.38
N GLU A 68 12.57 16.33 4.27
CA GLU A 68 12.72 17.36 5.30
C GLU A 68 12.11 16.92 6.64
N LYS A 69 10.94 16.28 6.58
CA LYS A 69 10.22 15.81 7.77
C LYS A 69 10.71 14.49 8.33
N LEU A 70 11.50 13.74 7.58
CA LEU A 70 12.05 12.44 7.99
C LEU A 70 12.80 12.54 9.32
N ASN A 71 13.51 13.66 9.54
CA ASN A 71 14.21 13.92 10.80
C ASN A 71 13.27 13.92 12.03
N PHE A 72 12.04 14.43 11.88
CA PHE A 72 11.04 14.42 12.94
C PHE A 72 10.43 13.02 13.09
N ILE A 73 10.10 12.34 11.98
CA ILE A 73 9.53 10.98 11.99
C ILE A 73 10.46 9.99 12.71
N ILE A 74 11.78 10.11 12.49
CA ILE A 74 12.79 9.24 13.11
C ILE A 74 12.77 9.33 14.65
N LEU A 75 12.42 10.48 15.23
CA LEU A 75 12.33 10.65 16.68
C LEU A 75 11.26 9.74 17.30
N TYR A 76 10.21 9.40 16.55
CA TYR A 76 9.13 8.53 16.98
C TYR A 76 9.43 7.04 16.77
N LYS A 77 10.57 6.69 16.17
CA LYS A 77 10.97 5.30 15.91
C LYS A 77 10.91 4.39 17.16
N PRO A 78 11.33 4.83 18.37
CA PRO A 78 11.19 4.03 19.59
C PRO A 78 9.73 3.72 19.95
N SER A 79 8.85 4.72 19.85
CA SER A 79 7.41 4.57 20.12
C SER A 79 6.75 3.61 19.12
N VAL A 80 7.05 3.77 17.83
CA VAL A 80 6.61 2.88 16.76
C VAL A 80 7.10 1.45 17.01
N ARG A 81 8.38 1.28 17.38
CA ARG A 81 8.96 -0.04 17.71
C ARG A 81 8.26 -0.68 18.90
N LYS A 82 7.98 0.08 19.95
CA LYS A 82 7.24 -0.41 21.11
C LYS A 82 5.84 -0.88 20.71
N ALA A 83 5.10 -0.09 19.95
CA ALA A 83 3.79 -0.49 19.44
C ALA A 83 3.86 -1.78 18.61
N LEU A 84 4.81 -1.89 17.67
CA LEU A 84 5.00 -3.11 16.89
C LEU A 84 5.29 -4.34 17.75
N SER A 85 6.09 -4.19 18.81
CA SER A 85 6.41 -5.30 19.71
C SER A 85 5.17 -5.86 20.42
N GLN A 86 4.23 -4.98 20.78
CA GLN A 86 2.97 -5.35 21.43
C GLN A 86 1.99 -6.02 20.46
N ILE A 87 1.98 -5.60 19.20
CA ILE A 87 1.07 -6.14 18.17
C ILE A 87 1.53 -7.51 17.68
N LEU A 88 2.84 -7.67 17.46
CA LEU A 88 3.37 -8.85 16.78
C LEU A 88 3.54 -10.08 17.69
N ASN A 89 3.47 -9.92 19.02
CA ASN A 89 3.66 -10.99 20.01
C ASN A 89 4.83 -11.92 19.65
N SER A 90 5.90 -11.33 19.12
CA SER A 90 7.02 -12.03 18.51
C SER A 90 8.26 -11.82 19.36
N LYS A 91 9.09 -12.87 19.47
CA LYS A 91 10.40 -12.81 20.14
C LYS A 91 11.32 -11.74 19.54
N TYR A 92 11.12 -11.42 18.25
CA TYR A 92 11.86 -10.40 17.53
C TYR A 92 10.92 -9.35 16.94
N THR A 93 11.18 -8.08 17.22
CA THR A 93 10.53 -6.94 16.59
C THR A 93 11.34 -6.51 15.37
N PRO A 94 10.73 -6.45 14.17
CA PRO A 94 11.44 -6.10 12.95
C PRO A 94 12.09 -4.71 13.04
N ASN A 95 13.16 -4.51 12.27
CA ASN A 95 13.72 -3.18 12.08
C ASN A 95 12.76 -2.33 11.25
N ILE A 96 12.45 -1.13 11.73
CA ILE A 96 11.54 -0.21 11.05
C ILE A 96 12.34 0.67 10.11
N ILE A 97 11.86 0.77 8.87
CA ILE A 97 12.41 1.63 7.82
C ILE A 97 11.30 2.54 7.35
N PHE A 98 11.55 3.85 7.37
CA PHE A 98 10.61 4.86 6.89
C PHE A 98 10.98 5.24 5.47
N GLN A 99 10.00 5.24 4.56
CA GLN A 99 10.23 5.45 3.15
C GLN A 99 9.06 6.21 2.51
N TYR A 100 9.36 7.04 1.50
CA TYR A 100 8.35 7.68 0.68
C TYR A 100 7.72 6.72 -0.35
N ASP A 101 6.41 6.77 -0.48
CA ASP A 101 5.61 5.95 -1.39
C ASP A 101 5.62 6.50 -2.82
N LYS A 102 6.67 6.15 -3.56
CA LYS A 102 6.79 6.50 -4.98
C LYS A 102 5.75 5.80 -5.86
N THR A 103 5.20 4.67 -5.40
CA THR A 103 4.20 3.90 -6.16
C THR A 103 2.89 4.67 -6.18
N LEU A 104 2.45 5.17 -5.02
CA LEU A 104 1.24 5.99 -4.92
C LEU A 104 1.37 7.31 -5.70
N GLU A 105 2.54 7.96 -5.63
CA GLU A 105 2.78 9.19 -6.40
C GLU A 105 2.66 8.95 -7.93
N LYS A 106 3.23 7.85 -8.43
CA LYS A 106 3.12 7.47 -9.84
C LYS A 106 1.67 7.17 -10.22
N GLN A 107 0.94 6.44 -9.37
CA GLN A 107 -0.46 6.14 -9.59
C GLN A 107 -1.30 7.42 -9.71
N ALA A 108 -1.14 8.36 -8.78
CA ALA A 108 -1.85 9.65 -8.82
C ALA A 108 -1.53 10.45 -10.10
N LYS A 109 -0.27 10.43 -10.56
CA LYS A 109 0.12 11.05 -11.84
C LYS A 109 -0.55 10.39 -13.04
N ILE A 110 -0.63 9.06 -13.06
CA ILE A 110 -1.28 8.32 -14.14
C ILE A 110 -2.79 8.63 -14.15
N GLU A 111 -3.45 8.57 -13.00
CA GLU A 111 -4.88 8.89 -12.87
C GLU A 111 -5.18 10.31 -13.38
N ALA A 112 -4.38 11.30 -12.98
CA ALA A 112 -4.53 12.67 -13.44
C ALA A 112 -4.32 12.83 -14.97
N LEU A 113 -3.47 12.02 -15.59
CA LEU A 113 -3.29 12.01 -17.05
C LEU A 113 -4.48 11.34 -17.75
N LEU A 114 -4.98 10.24 -17.21
CA LEU A 114 -6.15 9.53 -17.74
C LEU A 114 -7.40 10.42 -17.69
N ASP A 115 -7.60 11.17 -16.61
CA ASP A 115 -8.73 12.08 -16.47
C ASP A 115 -8.66 13.23 -17.48
N LYS A 116 -7.47 13.76 -17.75
CA LYS A 116 -7.26 14.77 -18.80
C LYS A 116 -7.66 14.24 -20.18
N VAL A 117 -7.24 13.00 -20.52
CA VAL A 117 -7.59 12.38 -21.80
C VAL A 117 -9.10 12.16 -21.91
N LYS A 118 -9.78 11.69 -20.86
CA LYS A 118 -11.25 11.51 -20.86
C LYS A 118 -12.02 12.83 -21.01
N SER A 119 -11.48 13.92 -20.47
CA SER A 119 -12.08 15.24 -20.56
C SER A 119 -11.84 15.95 -21.89
N ASP A 120 -11.01 15.37 -22.75
CA ASP A 120 -10.72 15.91 -24.08
C ASP A 120 -11.95 15.72 -24.98
N PRO A 121 -12.55 16.80 -25.51
CA PRO A 121 -13.74 16.71 -26.37
C PRO A 121 -13.51 15.91 -27.66
N ASP A 122 -12.25 15.71 -28.08
CA ASP A 122 -11.89 14.89 -29.24
C ASP A 122 -11.76 13.39 -28.89
N TYR A 123 -11.86 13.02 -27.61
CA TYR A 123 -11.80 11.62 -27.16
C TYR A 123 -13.14 10.91 -27.42
N LYS A 124 -13.18 10.08 -28.48
CA LYS A 124 -14.27 9.12 -28.70
C LYS A 124 -13.91 7.80 -28.02
N ALA A 125 -14.61 7.48 -26.94
CA ALA A 125 -14.59 6.12 -26.39
C ALA A 125 -15.28 5.19 -27.39
N GLU A 126 -14.51 4.32 -28.04
CA GLU A 126 -15.07 3.19 -28.78
C GLU A 126 -15.42 2.09 -27.76
N ASP A 127 -16.68 2.06 -27.31
CA ASP A 127 -17.23 0.94 -26.56
C ASP A 127 -17.72 -0.14 -27.54
N THR A 128 -16.99 -1.26 -27.67
CA THR A 128 -17.61 -2.56 -28.00
C THR A 128 -16.71 -3.72 -27.56
N ILE A 129 -16.99 -4.29 -26.38
CA ILE A 129 -17.01 -5.75 -26.24
C ILE A 129 -18.34 -6.05 -25.55
N GLU A 130 -19.36 -6.32 -26.37
CA GLU A 130 -20.50 -7.09 -25.91
C GLU A 130 -19.97 -8.48 -25.53
N ASP A 131 -20.02 -8.81 -24.24
CA ASP A 131 -19.86 -10.19 -23.78
C ASP A 131 -21.01 -11.02 -24.39
N SER A 132 -20.78 -11.60 -25.57
CA SER A 132 -21.65 -12.60 -26.13
C SER A 132 -21.36 -13.92 -25.43
N ASP A 133 -22.05 -14.16 -24.32
CA ASP A 133 -22.32 -15.50 -23.81
C ASP A 133 -23.14 -16.26 -24.86
N GLN A 134 -22.46 -16.83 -25.85
CA GLN A 134 -23.03 -17.83 -26.76
C GLN A 134 -22.87 -19.20 -26.09
N GLU A 135 -23.95 -19.55 -25.40
CA GLU A 135 -24.43 -20.90 -25.10
C GLU A 135 -24.06 -21.91 -26.20
N ASN A 136 -22.98 -22.68 -25.98
CA ASN A 136 -22.58 -23.75 -26.89
C ASN A 136 -23.25 -25.06 -26.45
N THR A 137 -24.46 -25.25 -26.96
CA THR A 137 -25.27 -26.46 -26.84
C THR A 137 -25.13 -27.29 -28.13
N TYR A 138 -24.73 -28.57 -27.99
CA TYR A 138 -24.72 -29.68 -28.98
C TYR A 138 -23.72 -29.54 -30.16
N LEU A 139 -22.93 -30.51 -30.63
CA LEU A 139 -22.79 -31.99 -30.56
C LEU A 139 -21.29 -32.27 -30.87
N GLN A 140 -20.66 -33.38 -30.50
CA GLN A 140 -20.82 -34.72 -31.07
C GLN A 140 -20.17 -35.70 -30.07
N LYS A 141 -20.85 -36.75 -29.61
CA LYS A 141 -21.08 -38.02 -30.33
C LYS A 141 -19.77 -38.67 -30.77
N ASP A 142 -19.78 -39.99 -30.62
CA ASP A 142 -18.74 -40.98 -30.89
C ASP A 142 -17.92 -41.26 -29.62
N SER A 143 -17.91 -42.46 -29.06
CA SER A 143 -17.89 -43.77 -29.72
C SER A 143 -18.16 -44.91 -28.73
N GLU A 144 -18.95 -45.87 -29.21
CA GLU A 144 -19.02 -47.31 -28.84
C GLU A 144 -19.57 -47.75 -27.48
#